data_AF-A0A9W7GI78-F1
#
_entry.id   AF-A0A9W7GI78-F1
#
_cell.length_a   1.000
_cell.length_b   1.000
_cell.length_c   1.000
_cell.angle_alpha   90.00
_cell.angle_beta   90.00
_cell.angle_gamma   90.00
#
_symmetry.space_group_name_H-M   'P 1'
#
loop_
_entity.id
_entity.type
_entity.pdbx_description
1 polymer ?
#
loop_
_entity_poly.entity_id
_entity_poly.type
_entity_poly.pdbx_seq_one_letter_code
_entity_poly.pdbx_strand_id
1 'polypeptide(L)'
;MNSQSEVPSSHNSSETTNATVHSKDNLTDGQQCCIDWAWDQDWDLVKGYAKEHGPEALLGVHTDREGTMLVSVLYMASYHDNVEMVKFTLDAGFNNKEAMYFAANISMKKSDNSTILRLLIEHGLDPNMDLQIEGLLEHFTNLLIHAANVGHIDQAIALLDHGANVNKTVVDTDGNVVSPLAFTLFFGAHDMCRLFLTRGAIPTSNDVNIVFNFCLTACKGEHPILSRDVAIKMYATILHLGKPDSDVVRDKFNLYHPSDRDPTITNITKHYLQGRPFCCFVCEALTAKSRDKLLMCPCRNVAYCSKDCQVKHWKKHKVLCTGPLNEKGESEAMVKGRHKTGRGAAAGATVVGREDGTAATGRKGKKGKNSRNKKK
;
A
#
# COMPACT_ATOMS: atom_id res chain seq x y z
N MET A 1 73.84 18.09 20.92
CA MET A 1 73.40 16.96 21.77
C MET A 1 71.90 17.09 21.93
N ASN A 2 71.21 16.07 21.45
CA ASN A 2 69.75 15.99 21.29
C ASN A 2 69.00 15.87 22.62
N SER A 3 67.79 16.45 22.66
CA SER A 3 66.64 15.97 23.44
C SER A 3 65.38 16.30 22.62
N GLN A 4 64.79 15.29 21.97
CA GLN A 4 63.54 14.61 22.33
C GLN A 4 62.25 15.40 22.10
N SER A 5 61.46 14.95 21.12
CA SER A 5 60.00 14.81 21.26
C SER A 5 59.48 13.70 20.33
N GLU A 6 58.74 12.77 20.93
CA GLU A 6 58.05 11.65 20.28
C GLU A 6 56.56 12.01 20.03
N VAL A 7 56.10 11.81 18.78
CA VAL A 7 54.89 11.06 18.27
C VAL A 7 53.50 11.44 18.88
N PRO A 8 52.35 11.57 18.14
CA PRO A 8 51.86 10.57 17.17
C PRO A 8 50.98 10.95 15.94
N SER A 9 51.03 10.00 14.99
CA SER A 9 50.09 9.52 13.95
C SER A 9 48.82 10.31 13.58
N SER A 10 48.75 10.65 12.29
CA SER A 10 47.54 11.01 11.54
C SER A 10 46.68 9.78 11.23
N HIS A 11 45.51 9.69 11.87
CA HIS A 11 44.43 8.84 11.38
C HIS A 11 43.57 9.64 10.40
N ASN A 12 43.51 9.18 9.15
CA ASN A 12 42.53 9.61 8.15
C ASN A 12 41.13 9.18 8.59
N SER A 13 40.26 10.14 8.87
CA SER A 13 38.81 9.95 8.88
C SER A 13 38.21 10.71 7.71
N SER A 14 37.71 9.95 6.74
CA SER A 14 36.88 10.40 5.63
C SER A 14 35.57 10.98 6.15
N GLU A 15 35.48 12.31 6.22
CA GLU A 15 34.21 13.00 6.40
C GLU A 15 33.64 13.35 5.02
N THR A 16 32.63 12.59 4.60
CA THR A 16 31.73 12.97 3.51
C THR A 16 30.89 14.16 4.00
N THR A 17 31.23 15.35 3.57
CA THR A 17 30.47 16.58 3.80
C THR A 17 29.15 16.54 3.03
N ASN A 18 28.05 16.24 3.74
CA ASN A 18 26.72 16.67 3.33
C ASN A 18 26.63 18.19 3.52
N ALA A 19 27.06 18.96 2.54
CA ALA A 19 26.84 20.40 2.50
C ALA A 19 25.41 20.66 2.02
N THR A 20 24.49 20.92 2.95
CA THR A 20 23.15 21.41 2.65
C THR A 20 23.25 22.86 2.17
N VAL A 21 23.22 23.07 0.85
CA VAL A 21 23.31 24.40 0.23
C VAL A 21 21.92 25.05 0.25
N HIS A 22 21.67 25.92 1.24
CA HIS A 22 20.40 26.65 1.37
C HIS A 22 20.50 28.17 1.08
N SER A 23 21.57 28.69 0.47
CA SER A 23 21.55 30.09 0.00
C SER A 23 22.35 30.33 -1.29
N LYS A 24 21.87 31.31 -2.07
CA LYS A 24 22.44 31.84 -3.32
C LYS A 24 23.92 32.24 -3.22
N ASP A 25 24.43 32.48 -2.02
CA ASP A 25 25.75 33.05 -1.78
C ASP A 25 26.91 32.06 -2.02
N ASN A 26 26.60 30.77 -2.25
CA ASN A 26 27.60 29.70 -2.40
C ASN A 26 27.63 29.06 -3.80
N LEU A 27 26.83 29.53 -4.77
CA LEU A 27 26.82 28.98 -6.12
C LEU A 27 27.83 29.70 -7.01
N THR A 28 28.61 28.92 -7.76
CA THR A 28 29.68 29.40 -8.63
C THR A 28 29.17 29.74 -10.03
N ASP A 29 29.83 30.67 -10.73
CA ASP A 29 29.52 31.00 -12.13
C ASP A 29 29.55 29.74 -13.03
N GLY A 30 30.44 28.79 -12.73
CA GLY A 30 30.55 27.54 -13.48
C GLY A 30 29.38 26.57 -13.29
N GLN A 31 28.76 26.55 -12.09
CA GLN A 31 27.51 25.83 -11.86
C GLN A 31 26.38 26.41 -12.72
N GLN A 32 26.30 27.73 -12.83
CA GLN A 32 25.31 28.38 -13.69
C GLN A 32 25.55 28.05 -15.17
N CYS A 33 26.80 28.08 -15.65
CA CYS A 33 27.12 27.65 -17.01
C CYS A 33 26.67 26.20 -17.30
N CYS A 34 26.83 25.28 -16.33
CA CYS A 34 26.33 23.91 -16.50
C CYS A 34 24.82 23.83 -16.68
N ILE A 35 24.07 24.68 -15.98
CA ILE A 35 22.61 24.76 -16.12
C ILE A 35 22.22 25.35 -17.47
N ASP A 36 22.92 26.40 -17.93
CA ASP A 36 22.66 27.02 -19.23
C ASP A 36 22.94 26.03 -20.38
N TRP A 37 24.09 25.34 -20.35
CA TRP A 37 24.40 24.27 -21.32
C TRP A 37 23.39 23.13 -21.28
N ALA A 38 22.89 22.75 -20.10
CA ALA A 38 21.85 21.74 -19.98
C ALA A 38 20.51 22.20 -20.59
N TRP A 39 20.20 23.50 -20.51
CA TRP A 39 19.03 24.10 -21.16
C TRP A 39 19.12 24.05 -22.69
N ASP A 40 20.32 24.31 -23.21
CA ASP A 40 20.64 24.24 -24.63
C ASP A 40 20.88 22.80 -25.12
N GLN A 41 20.87 21.82 -24.21
CA GLN A 41 21.15 20.40 -24.45
C GLN A 41 22.59 20.12 -24.95
N ASP A 42 23.53 21.00 -24.62
CA ASP A 42 24.97 20.86 -24.88
C ASP A 42 25.64 19.91 -23.87
N TRP A 43 25.21 18.64 -23.89
CA TRP A 43 25.60 17.63 -22.90
C TRP A 43 27.10 17.34 -22.86
N ASP A 44 27.83 17.55 -23.95
CA ASP A 44 29.28 17.33 -23.99
C ASP A 44 30.04 18.36 -23.14
N LEU A 45 29.60 19.62 -23.13
CA LEU A 45 30.18 20.67 -22.28
C LEU A 45 29.88 20.37 -20.81
N VAL A 46 28.65 19.98 -20.50
CA VAL A 46 28.23 19.56 -19.15
C VAL A 46 29.08 18.39 -18.65
N LYS A 47 29.23 17.34 -19.47
CA LYS A 47 30.04 16.15 -19.14
C LYS A 47 31.52 16.51 -18.95
N GLY A 48 32.06 17.42 -19.76
CA GLY A 48 33.44 17.91 -19.65
C GLY A 48 33.67 18.59 -18.31
N TYR A 49 32.84 19.59 -18.00
CA TYR A 49 32.96 20.37 -16.78
C TYR A 49 32.76 19.52 -15.51
N ALA A 50 31.76 18.63 -15.49
CA ALA A 50 31.50 17.76 -14.36
C ALA A 50 32.64 16.78 -14.05
N LYS A 51 33.41 16.35 -15.07
CA LYS A 51 34.59 15.48 -14.86
C LYS A 51 35.74 16.22 -14.18
N GLU A 52 35.86 17.53 -14.43
CA GLU A 52 36.92 18.36 -13.85
C GLU A 52 36.56 18.85 -12.45
N HIS A 53 35.28 19.14 -12.22
CA HIS A 53 34.80 19.84 -11.02
C HIS A 53 33.96 18.98 -10.06
N GLY A 54 33.62 17.75 -10.43
CA GLY A 54 32.80 16.85 -9.62
C GLY A 54 31.29 17.03 -9.82
N PRO A 55 30.47 16.12 -9.23
CA PRO A 55 29.02 16.15 -9.39
C PRO A 55 28.36 17.39 -8.78
N GLU A 56 28.98 18.08 -7.82
CA GLU A 56 28.46 19.30 -7.20
C GLU A 56 28.29 20.44 -8.22
N ALA A 57 29.03 20.40 -9.32
CA ALA A 57 28.88 21.34 -10.45
C ALA A 57 27.53 21.22 -11.18
N LEU A 58 26.83 20.09 -11.03
CA LEU A 58 25.58 19.78 -11.73
C LEU A 58 24.33 20.38 -11.06
N LEU A 59 24.54 21.22 -10.04
CA LEU A 59 23.51 21.89 -9.26
C LEU A 59 23.61 23.40 -9.43
N GLY A 60 22.49 24.05 -9.71
CA GLY A 60 22.39 25.51 -9.78
C GLY A 60 21.02 26.00 -9.33
N VAL A 61 20.72 27.26 -9.63
CA VAL A 61 19.44 27.89 -9.29
C VAL A 61 18.85 28.59 -10.49
N HIS A 62 17.52 28.60 -10.56
CA HIS A 62 16.78 29.44 -11.49
C HIS A 62 15.91 30.38 -10.68
N THR A 63 15.99 31.69 -10.95
CA THR A 63 15.15 32.69 -10.33
C THR A 63 14.17 33.24 -11.36
N ASP A 64 12.88 33.12 -11.09
CA ASP A 64 11.81 33.72 -11.88
C ASP A 64 10.95 34.66 -11.01
N ARG A 65 9.75 35.01 -11.48
CA ARG A 65 8.81 35.89 -10.77
C ARG A 65 8.16 35.22 -9.56
N GLU A 66 8.19 33.89 -9.50
CA GLU A 66 7.52 33.04 -8.51
C GLU A 66 8.48 32.61 -7.39
N GLY A 67 9.80 32.65 -7.65
CA GLY A 67 10.81 32.48 -6.61
C GLY A 67 12.17 32.06 -7.15
N THR A 68 13.03 31.59 -6.26
CA THR A 68 14.28 30.89 -6.64
C THR A 68 14.06 29.39 -6.44
N MET A 69 14.14 28.63 -7.53
CA MET A 69 14.08 27.17 -7.50
C MET A 69 15.46 26.56 -7.71
N LEU A 70 15.73 25.47 -6.99
CA LEU A 70 16.89 24.62 -7.25
C LEU A 70 16.71 23.94 -8.60
N VAL A 71 17.65 24.14 -9.52
CA VAL A 71 17.63 23.50 -10.84
C VAL A 71 18.89 22.67 -10.99
N SER A 72 18.75 21.45 -11.50
CA SER A 72 19.87 20.55 -11.71
C SER A 72 19.93 20.09 -13.15
N VAL A 73 21.14 19.74 -13.59
CA VAL A 73 21.33 19.01 -14.85
C VAL A 73 20.50 17.73 -14.86
N LEU A 74 20.37 17.06 -13.70
CA LEU A 74 19.54 15.86 -13.55
C LEU A 74 18.06 16.13 -13.88
N TYR A 75 17.51 17.26 -13.43
CA TYR A 75 16.15 17.68 -13.76
C TYR A 75 15.98 17.90 -15.28
N MET A 76 16.90 18.64 -15.91
CA MET A 76 16.84 18.93 -17.36
C MET A 76 17.00 17.66 -18.20
N ALA A 77 17.96 16.81 -17.86
CA ALA A 77 18.13 15.51 -18.50
C ALA A 77 16.84 14.67 -18.39
N SER A 78 16.17 14.70 -17.24
CA SER A 78 14.91 13.98 -17.03
C SER A 78 13.73 14.61 -17.79
N TYR A 79 13.69 15.94 -17.89
CA TYR A 79 12.69 16.67 -18.67
C TYR A 79 12.77 16.30 -20.17
N HIS A 80 13.99 16.14 -20.69
CA HIS A 80 14.26 15.79 -22.08
C HIS A 80 14.29 14.28 -22.35
N ASP A 81 13.93 13.44 -21.38
CA ASP A 81 14.01 11.97 -21.45
C ASP A 81 15.40 11.45 -21.87
N ASN A 82 16.46 12.20 -21.51
CA ASN A 82 17.84 11.87 -21.82
C ASN A 82 18.40 10.88 -20.77
N VAL A 83 18.05 9.60 -20.94
CA VAL A 83 18.46 8.50 -20.06
C VAL A 83 19.98 8.40 -19.91
N GLU A 84 20.75 8.66 -20.97
CA GLU A 84 22.21 8.62 -20.92
C GLU A 84 22.77 9.68 -19.98
N MET A 85 22.25 10.91 -20.06
CA MET A 85 22.71 12.01 -19.22
C MET A 85 22.24 11.86 -17.77
N VAL A 86 21.03 11.33 -17.54
CA VAL A 86 20.58 10.92 -16.20
C VAL A 86 21.55 9.91 -15.60
N LYS A 87 21.86 8.85 -16.34
CA LYS A 87 22.80 7.81 -15.89
C LYS A 87 24.19 8.39 -15.63
N PHE A 88 24.72 9.22 -16.51
CA PHE A 88 26.01 9.88 -16.31
C PHE A 88 26.04 10.69 -15.01
N THR A 89 25.01 11.50 -14.78
CA THR A 89 24.91 12.36 -13.58
C THR A 89 24.92 11.52 -12.30
N LEU A 90 24.12 10.45 -12.29
CA LEU A 90 24.02 9.56 -11.13
C LEU A 90 25.31 8.73 -10.92
N ASP A 91 25.91 8.20 -11.99
CA ASP A 91 27.17 7.44 -11.94
C ASP A 91 28.36 8.33 -11.54
N ALA A 92 28.29 9.64 -11.77
CA ALA A 92 29.25 10.62 -11.26
C ALA A 92 29.13 10.86 -9.74
N GLY A 93 28.16 10.25 -9.06
CA GLY A 93 27.95 10.37 -7.62
C GLY A 93 27.02 11.49 -7.20
N PHE A 94 26.30 12.13 -8.14
CA PHE A 94 25.29 13.15 -7.80
C PHE A 94 24.17 12.54 -6.96
N ASN A 95 23.98 13.04 -5.74
CA ASN A 95 23.09 12.44 -4.74
C ASN A 95 22.16 13.47 -4.05
N ASN A 96 21.92 14.62 -4.68
CA ASN A 96 21.00 15.62 -4.15
C ASN A 96 19.55 15.09 -4.20
N LYS A 97 18.98 14.81 -3.03
CA LYS A 97 17.69 14.13 -2.90
C LYS A 97 16.53 14.93 -3.51
N GLU A 98 16.51 16.25 -3.32
CA GLU A 98 15.48 17.13 -3.88
C GLU A 98 15.53 17.11 -5.41
N ALA A 99 16.72 17.27 -5.98
CA ALA A 99 16.93 17.20 -7.42
C ALA A 99 16.53 15.83 -8.00
N MET A 100 16.85 14.72 -7.32
CA MET A 100 16.42 13.38 -7.71
C MET A 100 14.89 13.23 -7.66
N TYR A 101 14.23 13.80 -6.66
CA TYR A 101 12.77 13.81 -6.58
C TYR A 101 12.14 14.61 -7.72
N PHE A 102 12.63 15.83 -7.98
CA PHE A 102 12.13 16.65 -9.08
C PHE A 102 12.35 15.99 -10.45
N ALA A 103 13.49 15.35 -10.65
CA ALA A 103 13.79 14.52 -11.82
C ALA A 103 12.81 13.33 -11.97
N ALA A 104 12.48 12.65 -10.87
CA ALA A 104 11.47 11.60 -10.88
C ALA A 104 10.08 12.18 -11.22
N ASN A 105 9.68 13.28 -10.59
CA ASN A 105 8.39 13.90 -10.82
C ASN A 105 8.20 14.33 -12.28
N ILE A 106 9.21 14.98 -12.87
CA ILE A 106 9.11 15.47 -14.24
C ILE A 106 9.14 14.34 -15.27
N SER A 107 9.99 13.33 -15.07
CA SER A 107 10.04 12.15 -15.96
C SER A 107 8.72 11.39 -15.93
N MET A 108 8.13 11.21 -14.74
CA MET A 108 6.83 10.55 -14.59
C MET A 108 5.69 11.28 -15.29
N LYS A 109 5.72 12.62 -15.34
CA LYS A 109 4.72 13.44 -16.06
C LYS A 109 4.86 13.36 -17.59
N LYS A 110 6.10 13.24 -18.08
CA LYS A 110 6.42 13.37 -19.51
C LYS A 110 6.42 12.04 -20.25
N SER A 111 6.68 10.95 -19.54
CA SER A 111 6.89 9.63 -20.13
C SER A 111 6.08 8.58 -19.40
N ASP A 112 5.54 7.61 -20.13
CA ASP A 112 4.99 6.39 -19.56
C ASP A 112 6.08 5.37 -19.16
N ASN A 113 7.30 5.58 -19.65
CA ASN A 113 8.46 4.75 -19.34
C ASN A 113 8.95 4.99 -17.91
N SER A 114 9.11 3.91 -17.14
CA SER A 114 9.66 3.95 -15.77
C SER A 114 11.18 3.92 -15.71
N THR A 115 11.91 3.99 -16.84
CA THR A 115 13.37 3.83 -16.89
C THR A 115 14.10 4.87 -16.04
N ILE A 116 13.81 6.18 -16.22
CA ILE A 116 14.45 7.24 -15.43
C ILE A 116 14.08 7.10 -13.95
N LEU A 117 12.80 6.86 -13.66
CA LEU A 117 12.33 6.62 -12.29
C LEU A 117 13.08 5.45 -11.62
N ARG A 118 13.28 4.33 -12.33
CA ARG A 118 14.03 3.17 -11.82
C ARG A 118 15.48 3.51 -11.56
N LEU A 119 16.17 4.19 -12.49
CA LEU A 119 17.55 4.64 -12.29
C LEU A 119 17.68 5.52 -11.03
N LEU A 120 16.76 6.47 -10.84
CA LEU A 120 16.78 7.35 -9.67
C LEU A 120 16.61 6.56 -8.36
N ILE A 121 15.70 5.59 -8.31
CA ILE A 121 15.47 4.76 -7.12
C ILE A 121 16.66 3.81 -6.87
N GLU A 122 17.20 3.20 -7.92
CA GLU A 122 18.40 2.35 -7.85
C GLU A 122 19.62 3.10 -7.31
N HIS A 123 19.71 4.41 -7.58
CA HIS A 123 20.76 5.30 -7.05
C HIS A 123 20.36 6.03 -5.76
N GLY A 124 19.32 5.58 -5.07
CA GLY A 124 19.04 5.97 -3.69
C GLY A 124 17.94 7.02 -3.48
N LEU A 125 17.15 7.35 -4.50
CA LEU A 125 15.91 8.13 -4.29
C LEU A 125 14.97 7.33 -3.37
N ASP A 126 14.61 7.92 -2.22
CA ASP A 126 13.60 7.34 -1.34
C ASP A 126 12.21 7.47 -1.99
N PRO A 127 11.53 6.38 -2.36
CA PRO A 127 10.19 6.46 -2.95
C PRO A 127 9.13 6.96 -1.97
N ASN A 128 9.46 7.05 -0.68
CA ASN A 128 8.62 7.61 0.37
C ASN A 128 8.94 9.06 0.69
N MET A 129 9.79 9.75 -0.08
CA MET A 129 10.13 11.14 0.16
C MET A 129 8.86 12.02 0.20
N ASP A 130 8.82 12.94 1.16
CA ASP A 130 7.68 13.81 1.43
C ASP A 130 8.14 15.26 1.51
N LEU A 131 8.13 15.91 0.35
CA LEU A 131 8.63 17.27 0.21
C LEU A 131 7.76 18.33 0.91
N GLN A 132 6.53 17.98 1.32
CA GLN A 132 5.71 18.87 2.16
C GLN A 132 6.32 18.98 3.57
N ILE A 133 6.74 17.85 4.15
CA ILE A 133 7.40 17.80 5.47
C ILE A 133 8.75 18.53 5.43
N GLU A 134 9.40 18.54 4.27
CA GLU A 134 10.67 19.24 4.05
C GLU A 134 10.49 20.73 3.71
N GLY A 135 9.24 21.23 3.59
CA GLY A 135 8.95 22.64 3.34
C GLY A 135 9.24 23.14 1.92
N LEU A 136 9.44 22.21 0.98
CA LEU A 136 9.91 22.49 -0.38
C LEU A 136 8.78 22.62 -1.40
N LEU A 137 7.61 22.04 -1.11
CA LEU A 137 6.44 22.10 -1.97
C LEU A 137 5.17 22.39 -1.16
N GLU A 138 4.36 23.32 -1.66
CA GLU A 138 3.00 23.56 -1.16
C GLU A 138 2.01 22.47 -1.60
N HIS A 139 2.43 21.57 -2.50
CA HIS A 139 1.56 20.57 -3.12
C HIS A 139 1.57 19.23 -2.37
N PHE A 140 0.36 18.73 -2.11
CA PHE A 140 0.05 17.47 -1.39
C PHE A 140 0.29 16.21 -2.24
N THR A 141 1.53 15.93 -2.65
CA THR A 141 1.78 14.76 -3.50
C THR A 141 3.10 14.06 -3.18
N ASN A 142 3.03 12.73 -3.05
CA ASN A 142 4.19 11.84 -3.08
C ASN A 142 4.24 11.11 -4.44
N LEU A 143 5.36 10.47 -4.77
CA LEU A 143 5.55 9.80 -6.07
C LEU A 143 4.45 8.76 -6.36
N LEU A 144 3.97 8.04 -5.35
CA LEU A 144 2.94 7.02 -5.55
C LEU A 144 1.56 7.62 -5.88
N ILE A 145 1.18 8.71 -5.20
CA ILE A 145 -0.02 9.49 -5.52
C ILE A 145 0.11 10.10 -6.91
N HIS A 146 1.30 10.56 -7.28
CA HIS A 146 1.55 11.09 -8.61
C HIS A 146 1.32 10.03 -9.70
N ALA A 147 1.89 8.83 -9.55
CA ALA A 147 1.63 7.71 -10.45
C ALA A 147 0.13 7.36 -10.55
N ALA A 148 -0.61 7.47 -9.44
CA ALA A 148 -2.05 7.26 -9.41
C ALA A 148 -2.84 8.34 -10.16
N ASN A 149 -2.45 9.61 -10.02
CA ASN A 149 -3.10 10.75 -10.67
C ASN A 149 -2.92 10.68 -12.20
N VAL A 150 -1.70 10.42 -12.67
CA VAL A 150 -1.44 10.33 -14.11
C VAL A 150 -1.93 8.98 -14.68
N GLY A 151 -2.20 7.98 -13.83
CA GLY A 151 -2.75 6.67 -14.23
C GLY A 151 -1.71 5.66 -14.73
N HIS A 152 -0.42 5.89 -14.46
CA HIS A 152 0.68 5.05 -14.95
C HIS A 152 0.94 3.88 -14.01
N ILE A 153 0.30 2.75 -14.31
CA ILE A 153 0.41 1.51 -13.52
C ILE A 153 1.85 1.01 -13.42
N ASP A 154 2.64 1.08 -14.49
CA ASP A 154 4.02 0.57 -14.48
C ASP A 154 4.95 1.41 -13.59
N GLN A 155 4.72 2.72 -13.50
CA GLN A 155 5.43 3.59 -12.56
C GLN A 155 5.04 3.28 -11.11
N ALA A 156 3.75 3.06 -10.84
CA ALA A 156 3.29 2.62 -9.53
C ALA A 156 3.85 1.24 -9.14
N ILE A 157 3.94 0.30 -10.08
CA ILE A 157 4.60 -0.99 -9.87
C ILE A 157 6.07 -0.78 -9.53
N ALA A 158 6.80 0.06 -10.29
CA ALA A 158 8.21 0.34 -10.03
C ALA A 158 8.43 0.90 -8.62
N LEU A 159 7.63 1.88 -8.20
CA LEU A 159 7.68 2.47 -6.87
C LEU A 159 7.42 1.43 -5.77
N LEU A 160 6.35 0.64 -5.92
CA LEU A 160 5.97 -0.36 -4.93
C LEU A 160 6.96 -1.53 -4.85
N ASP A 161 7.57 -1.92 -5.97
CA ASP A 161 8.62 -2.95 -6.02
C ASP A 161 9.90 -2.49 -5.30
N HIS A 162 10.13 -1.18 -5.20
CA HIS A 162 11.25 -0.57 -4.47
C HIS A 162 10.88 -0.02 -3.09
N GLY A 163 9.74 -0.44 -2.52
CA GLY A 163 9.42 -0.15 -1.12
C GLY A 163 8.66 1.15 -0.87
N ALA A 164 8.01 1.73 -1.89
CA ALA A 164 7.00 2.76 -1.66
C ALA A 164 5.90 2.24 -0.73
N ASN A 165 5.58 3.01 0.30
CA ASN A 165 4.53 2.70 1.25
C ASN A 165 3.16 3.08 0.65
N VAL A 166 2.41 2.05 0.27
CA VAL A 166 1.06 2.18 -0.31
C VAL A 166 0.04 2.86 0.62
N ASN A 167 0.34 2.93 1.92
CA ASN A 167 -0.49 3.59 2.93
C ASN A 167 0.07 4.97 3.35
N LYS A 168 1.10 5.50 2.69
CA LYS A 168 1.62 6.83 3.01
C LYS A 168 0.64 7.91 2.55
N THR A 169 -0.07 8.47 3.52
CA THR A 169 -1.03 9.56 3.33
C THR A 169 -0.32 10.89 3.15
N VAL A 170 -1.00 11.82 2.48
CA VAL A 170 -0.61 13.23 2.38
C VAL A 170 -1.67 14.11 3.02
N VAL A 171 -1.34 15.35 3.35
CA VAL A 171 -2.28 16.34 3.89
C VAL A 171 -2.50 17.42 2.83
N ASP A 172 -3.75 17.63 2.42
CA ASP A 172 -4.08 18.71 1.49
C ASP A 172 -4.01 20.10 2.16
N THR A 173 -4.19 21.16 1.37
CA THR A 173 -4.15 22.55 1.86
C THR A 173 -5.25 22.88 2.87
N ASP A 174 -6.33 22.09 2.88
CA ASP A 174 -7.45 22.24 3.81
C ASP A 174 -7.27 21.40 5.09
N GLY A 175 -6.13 20.69 5.21
CA GLY A 175 -5.80 19.85 6.36
C GLY A 175 -6.41 18.44 6.29
N ASN A 176 -6.99 18.02 5.17
CA ASN A 176 -7.54 16.69 5.02
C ASN A 176 -6.44 15.67 4.74
N VAL A 177 -6.51 14.53 5.44
CA VAL A 177 -5.62 13.40 5.20
C VAL A 177 -6.15 12.57 4.04
N VAL A 178 -5.36 12.45 2.97
CA VAL A 178 -5.72 11.71 1.75
C VAL A 178 -4.80 10.51 1.56
N SER A 179 -5.39 9.34 1.34
CA SER A 179 -4.66 8.10 1.07
C SER A 179 -4.39 7.93 -0.43
N PRO A 180 -3.33 7.20 -0.84
CA PRO A 180 -3.15 6.82 -2.24
C PRO A 180 -4.34 6.05 -2.82
N LEU A 181 -5.03 5.25 -2.00
CA LEU A 181 -6.23 4.51 -2.40
C LEU A 181 -7.38 5.46 -2.77
N ALA A 182 -7.60 6.54 -2.00
CA ALA A 182 -8.61 7.56 -2.30
C ALA A 182 -8.40 8.18 -3.69
N PHE A 183 -7.15 8.47 -4.07
CA PHE A 183 -6.82 9.03 -5.38
C PHE A 183 -7.27 8.14 -6.54
N THR A 184 -7.17 6.82 -6.40
CA THR A 184 -7.65 5.91 -7.45
C THR A 184 -9.16 6.03 -7.69
N LEU A 185 -9.94 6.40 -6.65
CA LEU A 185 -11.40 6.60 -6.72
C LEU A 185 -11.77 7.85 -7.51
N PHE A 186 -11.05 8.96 -7.28
CA PHE A 186 -11.29 10.24 -7.97
C PHE A 186 -11.18 10.15 -9.49
N PHE A 187 -10.30 9.27 -9.99
CA PHE A 187 -10.05 9.10 -11.42
C PHE A 187 -10.64 7.82 -12.02
N GLY A 188 -11.32 6.97 -11.22
CA GLY A 188 -11.87 5.71 -11.71
C GLY A 188 -10.83 4.68 -12.13
N ALA A 189 -9.62 4.79 -11.60
CA ALA A 189 -8.47 3.94 -11.94
C ALA A 189 -8.59 2.57 -11.28
N HIS A 190 -9.52 1.73 -11.77
CA HIS A 190 -9.82 0.41 -11.18
C HIS A 190 -8.60 -0.50 -11.07
N ASP A 191 -7.77 -0.57 -12.10
CA ASP A 191 -6.58 -1.43 -12.09
C ASP A 191 -5.52 -0.92 -11.10
N MET A 192 -5.39 0.41 -10.92
CA MET A 192 -4.54 1.02 -9.90
C MET A 192 -5.08 0.75 -8.48
N CYS A 193 -6.38 0.91 -8.29
CA CYS A 193 -7.06 0.56 -7.04
C CYS A 193 -6.79 -0.90 -6.66
N ARG A 194 -6.94 -1.80 -7.62
CA ARG A 194 -6.66 -3.23 -7.45
C ARG A 194 -5.19 -3.51 -7.13
N LEU A 195 -4.26 -2.83 -7.81
CA LEU A 195 -2.83 -2.91 -7.53
C LEU A 195 -2.56 -2.52 -6.08
N PHE A 196 -3.02 -1.35 -5.63
CA PHE A 196 -2.77 -0.84 -4.29
C PHE A 196 -3.31 -1.79 -3.22
N LEU A 197 -4.54 -2.27 -3.36
CA LEU A 197 -5.13 -3.25 -2.43
C LEU A 197 -4.35 -4.57 -2.41
N THR A 198 -3.90 -5.06 -3.57
CA THR A 198 -3.07 -6.28 -3.66
C THR A 198 -1.69 -6.10 -3.02
N ARG A 199 -1.19 -4.86 -2.98
CA ARG A 199 0.08 -4.47 -2.36
C ARG A 199 -0.07 -4.05 -0.89
N GLY A 200 -1.24 -4.27 -0.29
CA GLY A 200 -1.48 -4.06 1.15
C GLY A 200 -2.03 -2.69 1.53
N ALA A 201 -2.66 -1.97 0.59
CA ALA A 201 -3.42 -0.78 0.94
C ALA A 201 -4.59 -1.14 1.86
N ILE A 202 -4.72 -0.41 2.97
CA ILE A 202 -5.76 -0.60 3.98
C ILE A 202 -6.80 0.50 3.79
N PRO A 203 -8.04 0.18 3.36
CA PRO A 203 -9.06 1.20 3.20
C PRO A 203 -9.43 1.80 4.56
N THR A 204 -9.35 3.12 4.64
CA THR A 204 -9.76 3.93 5.78
C THR A 204 -11.28 4.14 5.78
N SER A 205 -11.80 4.68 6.88
CA SER A 205 -13.21 5.11 6.97
C SER A 205 -13.55 6.18 5.91
N ASN A 206 -12.59 7.03 5.55
CA ASN A 206 -12.77 8.02 4.48
C ASN A 206 -12.84 7.35 3.10
N ASP A 207 -11.95 6.40 2.81
CA ASP A 207 -11.97 5.67 1.52
C ASP A 207 -13.30 4.93 1.30
N VAL A 208 -13.80 4.27 2.36
CA VAL A 208 -15.11 3.59 2.35
C VAL A 208 -16.25 4.58 2.09
N ASN A 209 -16.18 5.77 2.69
CA ASN A 209 -17.19 6.81 2.48
C ASN A 209 -17.16 7.36 1.04
N ILE A 210 -15.96 7.65 0.52
CA ILE A 210 -15.75 8.15 -0.85
C ILE A 210 -16.29 7.14 -1.86
N VAL A 211 -15.86 5.88 -1.79
CA VAL A 211 -16.30 4.86 -2.77
C VAL A 211 -17.81 4.66 -2.69
N PHE A 212 -18.40 4.69 -1.50
CA PHE A 212 -19.85 4.52 -1.35
C PHE A 212 -20.61 5.68 -1.98
N ASN A 213 -20.22 6.92 -1.69
CA ASN A 213 -20.82 8.13 -2.27
C ASN A 213 -20.70 8.12 -3.80
N PHE A 214 -19.52 7.78 -4.31
CA PHE A 214 -19.24 7.76 -5.75
C PHE A 214 -20.05 6.69 -6.46
N CYS A 215 -20.22 5.52 -5.84
CA CYS A 215 -21.10 4.49 -6.37
C CYS A 215 -22.56 4.93 -6.41
N LEU A 216 -23.03 5.61 -5.36
CA LEU A 216 -24.40 6.08 -5.28
C LEU A 216 -24.72 7.07 -6.40
N THR A 217 -23.88 8.10 -6.57
CA THR A 217 -24.05 9.12 -7.61
C THR A 217 -23.86 8.52 -9.00
N ALA A 218 -22.88 7.62 -9.20
CA ALA A 218 -22.68 6.95 -10.49
C ALA A 218 -23.86 6.03 -10.85
N CYS A 219 -24.47 5.34 -9.88
CA CYS A 219 -25.65 4.51 -10.10
C CYS A 219 -26.89 5.32 -10.48
N LYS A 220 -26.98 6.60 -10.08
CA LYS A 220 -28.02 7.56 -10.49
C LYS A 220 -27.72 8.24 -11.83
N GLY A 221 -26.51 8.07 -12.37
CA GLY A 221 -26.06 8.78 -13.56
C GLY A 221 -25.66 10.24 -13.30
N GLU A 222 -25.42 10.60 -12.03
CA GLU A 222 -25.10 11.96 -11.59
C GLU A 222 -23.59 12.17 -11.38
N HIS A 223 -22.78 11.10 -11.39
CA HIS A 223 -21.34 11.22 -11.19
C HIS A 223 -20.66 11.74 -12.46
N PRO A 224 -19.80 12.78 -12.38
CA PRO A 224 -19.22 13.43 -13.56
C PRO A 224 -18.26 12.54 -14.36
N ILE A 225 -17.54 11.64 -13.68
CA ILE A 225 -16.45 10.83 -14.27
C ILE A 225 -16.82 9.33 -14.35
N LEU A 226 -17.23 8.73 -13.23
CA LEU A 226 -17.45 7.28 -13.13
C LEU A 226 -18.76 6.83 -13.75
N SER A 227 -18.68 5.81 -14.60
CA SER A 227 -19.86 5.02 -14.98
C SER A 227 -20.32 4.13 -13.83
N ARG A 228 -21.61 3.75 -13.87
CA ARG A 228 -22.20 2.78 -12.94
C ARG A 228 -21.35 1.50 -12.80
N ASP A 229 -20.91 0.93 -13.92
CA ASP A 229 -20.16 -0.34 -13.93
C ASP A 229 -18.78 -0.21 -13.30
N VAL A 230 -18.05 0.88 -13.61
CA VAL A 230 -16.73 1.14 -13.01
C VAL A 230 -16.87 1.34 -11.52
N ALA A 231 -17.84 2.14 -11.07
CA ALA A 231 -18.05 2.40 -9.65
C ALA A 231 -18.39 1.12 -8.88
N ILE A 232 -19.34 0.31 -9.37
CA ILE A 232 -19.69 -0.99 -8.75
C ILE A 232 -18.47 -1.91 -8.70
N LYS A 233 -17.66 -1.95 -9.76
CA LYS A 233 -16.44 -2.77 -9.81
C LYS A 233 -15.44 -2.32 -8.74
N MET A 234 -15.19 -1.03 -8.60
CA MET A 234 -14.29 -0.47 -7.58
C MET A 234 -14.80 -0.74 -6.16
N TYR A 235 -16.10 -0.61 -5.92
CA TYR A 235 -16.72 -0.95 -4.63
C TYR A 235 -16.52 -2.42 -4.27
N ALA A 236 -16.79 -3.31 -5.22
CA ALA A 236 -16.58 -4.74 -5.04
C ALA A 236 -15.10 -5.06 -4.75
N THR A 237 -14.17 -4.43 -5.47
CA THR A 237 -12.72 -4.60 -5.28
C THR A 237 -12.27 -4.12 -3.91
N ILE A 238 -12.70 -2.95 -3.44
CA ILE A 238 -12.35 -2.43 -2.10
C ILE A 238 -12.84 -3.38 -1.00
N LEU A 239 -14.08 -3.86 -1.08
CA LEU A 239 -14.61 -4.78 -0.08
C LEU A 239 -13.93 -6.16 -0.16
N HIS A 240 -13.67 -6.68 -1.37
CA HIS A 240 -13.12 -8.02 -1.55
C HIS A 240 -11.63 -8.12 -1.20
N LEU A 241 -10.83 -7.18 -1.69
CA LEU A 241 -9.37 -7.17 -1.51
C LEU A 241 -8.96 -6.37 -0.27
N GLY A 242 -9.54 -5.18 -0.09
CA GLY A 242 -9.20 -4.28 1.02
C GLY A 242 -9.77 -4.71 2.37
N LYS A 243 -10.90 -5.42 2.36
CA LYS A 243 -11.56 -5.97 3.57
C LYS A 243 -11.61 -4.95 4.73
N PRO A 244 -12.15 -3.74 4.50
CA PRO A 244 -12.27 -2.73 5.55
C PRO A 244 -13.08 -3.24 6.74
N ASP A 245 -12.88 -2.63 7.91
CA ASP A 245 -13.64 -3.01 9.11
C ASP A 245 -15.16 -3.05 8.85
N SER A 246 -15.83 -4.12 9.29
CA SER A 246 -17.25 -4.32 9.00
C SER A 246 -18.15 -3.29 9.69
N ASP A 247 -17.74 -2.78 10.85
CA ASP A 247 -18.46 -1.72 11.55
C ASP A 247 -18.35 -0.40 10.77
N VAL A 248 -17.16 -0.08 10.26
CA VAL A 248 -16.97 1.08 9.37
C VAL A 248 -17.86 0.97 8.12
N VAL A 249 -17.88 -0.19 7.46
CA VAL A 249 -18.73 -0.39 6.27
C VAL A 249 -20.21 -0.26 6.62
N ARG A 250 -20.64 -0.84 7.75
CA ARG A 250 -22.03 -0.76 8.23
C ARG A 250 -22.45 0.66 8.57
N ASP A 251 -21.59 1.41 9.25
CA ASP A 251 -21.84 2.79 9.63
C ASP A 251 -22.01 3.68 8.40
N LYS A 252 -21.07 3.62 7.44
CA LYS A 252 -21.16 4.38 6.19
C LYS A 252 -22.36 3.96 5.33
N PHE A 253 -22.66 2.67 5.28
CA PHE A 253 -23.85 2.16 4.59
C PHE A 253 -25.16 2.70 5.19
N ASN A 254 -25.19 2.91 6.50
CA ASN A 254 -26.37 3.38 7.23
C ASN A 254 -26.58 4.90 7.20
N LEU A 255 -25.58 5.69 6.80
CA LEU A 255 -25.74 7.14 6.61
C LEU A 255 -26.77 7.50 5.54
N TYR A 256 -27.04 6.61 4.59
CA TYR A 256 -27.96 6.84 3.48
C TYR A 256 -29.29 6.13 3.74
N HIS A 257 -30.41 6.79 3.46
CA HIS A 257 -31.73 6.17 3.65
C HIS A 257 -31.89 4.96 2.71
N PRO A 258 -32.54 3.85 3.14
CA PRO A 258 -32.69 2.65 2.31
C PRO A 258 -33.32 2.88 0.91
N SER A 259 -34.15 3.92 0.76
CA SER A 259 -34.74 4.31 -0.54
C SER A 259 -33.72 4.80 -1.55
N ASP A 260 -32.60 5.35 -1.09
CA ASP A 260 -31.64 6.02 -1.95
C ASP A 260 -30.58 5.05 -2.47
N ARG A 261 -30.48 3.87 -1.84
CA ARG A 261 -29.41 2.88 -2.08
C ARG A 261 -29.68 2.10 -3.36
N ASP A 262 -28.64 1.94 -4.17
CA ASP A 262 -28.68 1.05 -5.33
C ASP A 262 -28.87 -0.42 -4.88
N PRO A 263 -29.72 -1.22 -5.56
CA PRO A 263 -29.95 -2.63 -5.21
C PRO A 263 -28.69 -3.51 -5.30
N THR A 264 -27.81 -3.24 -6.26
CA THR A 264 -26.56 -4.01 -6.46
C THR A 264 -25.59 -3.72 -5.33
N ILE A 265 -25.38 -2.44 -5.02
CA ILE A 265 -24.56 -2.00 -3.88
C ILE A 265 -25.11 -2.59 -2.58
N THR A 266 -26.43 -2.46 -2.36
CA THR A 266 -27.11 -3.04 -1.20
C THR A 266 -26.85 -4.54 -1.05
N ASN A 267 -26.91 -5.28 -2.15
CA ASN A 267 -26.66 -6.72 -2.12
C ASN A 267 -25.19 -7.02 -1.77
N ILE A 268 -24.24 -6.35 -2.44
CA ILE A 268 -22.81 -6.49 -2.17
C ILE A 268 -22.52 -6.21 -0.68
N THR A 269 -22.99 -5.08 -0.15
CA THR A 269 -22.75 -4.69 1.25
C THR A 269 -23.35 -5.69 2.22
N LYS A 270 -24.58 -6.16 2.00
CA LYS A 270 -25.22 -7.17 2.85
C LYS A 270 -24.42 -8.47 2.89
N HIS A 271 -23.98 -8.96 1.73
CA HIS A 271 -23.16 -10.15 1.64
C HIS A 271 -21.82 -9.97 2.36
N TYR A 272 -21.15 -8.83 2.16
CA TYR A 272 -19.92 -8.48 2.85
C TYR A 272 -20.08 -8.52 4.38
N LEU A 273 -21.07 -7.82 4.92
CA LEU A 273 -21.34 -7.76 6.37
C LEU A 273 -21.75 -9.12 6.98
N GLN A 274 -22.25 -10.04 6.15
CA GLN A 274 -22.57 -11.42 6.56
C GLN A 274 -21.37 -12.37 6.44
N GLY A 275 -20.21 -11.89 5.99
CA GLY A 275 -19.05 -12.74 5.68
C GLY A 275 -19.30 -13.68 4.50
N ARG A 276 -20.27 -13.37 3.64
CA ARG A 276 -20.62 -14.18 2.48
C ARG A 276 -19.95 -13.64 1.22
N PRO A 277 -19.45 -14.52 0.33
CA PRO A 277 -18.97 -14.09 -0.99
C PRO A 277 -20.07 -13.38 -1.78
N PHE A 278 -19.69 -12.26 -2.42
CA PHE A 278 -20.53 -11.51 -3.36
C PHE A 278 -19.92 -11.41 -4.76
N CYS A 279 -18.66 -11.80 -4.92
CA CYS A 279 -17.94 -11.78 -6.19
C CYS A 279 -17.04 -13.01 -6.34
N CYS A 280 -16.55 -13.23 -7.55
CA CYS A 280 -15.53 -14.23 -7.84
C CYS A 280 -14.25 -13.91 -7.09
N PHE A 281 -13.72 -14.88 -6.35
CA PHE A 281 -12.51 -14.68 -5.54
C PHE A 281 -11.29 -14.25 -6.38
N VAL A 282 -11.22 -14.66 -7.65
CA VAL A 282 -10.05 -14.45 -8.50
C VAL A 282 -10.12 -13.19 -9.35
N CYS A 283 -11.29 -12.91 -9.94
CA CYS A 283 -11.45 -11.85 -10.93
C CYS A 283 -12.52 -10.82 -10.55
N GLU A 284 -13.08 -10.93 -9.34
CA GLU A 284 -14.06 -9.99 -8.77
C GLU A 284 -15.37 -9.85 -9.56
N ALA A 285 -15.62 -10.72 -10.55
CA ALA A 285 -16.89 -10.76 -11.28
C ALA A 285 -18.06 -11.05 -10.33
N LEU A 286 -19.13 -10.25 -10.43
CA LEU A 286 -20.31 -10.37 -9.56
C LEU A 286 -21.22 -11.55 -9.94
N THR A 287 -21.11 -12.06 -11.16
CA THR A 287 -21.91 -13.17 -11.69
C THR A 287 -21.01 -14.20 -12.39
N ALA A 288 -21.57 -15.40 -12.64
CA ALA A 288 -20.89 -16.39 -13.47
C ALA A 288 -20.85 -15.94 -14.94
N LYS A 289 -19.89 -16.48 -15.73
CA LYS A 289 -19.76 -16.13 -17.16
C LYS A 289 -21.02 -16.43 -17.98
N SER A 290 -21.83 -17.41 -17.57
CA SER A 290 -23.13 -17.73 -18.17
C SER A 290 -24.27 -16.81 -17.73
N ARG A 291 -23.98 -15.74 -16.96
CA ARG A 291 -24.94 -14.87 -16.25
C ARG A 291 -25.73 -15.56 -15.14
N ASP A 292 -25.33 -16.77 -14.76
CA ASP A 292 -25.87 -17.50 -13.62
C ASP A 292 -25.27 -17.05 -12.27
N LYS A 293 -25.80 -17.61 -11.18
CA LYS A 293 -25.24 -17.45 -9.83
C LYS A 293 -23.79 -17.94 -9.77
N LEU A 294 -22.97 -17.30 -8.95
CA LEU A 294 -21.58 -17.72 -8.73
C LEU A 294 -21.50 -19.16 -8.23
N LEU A 295 -20.46 -19.87 -8.67
CA LEU A 295 -20.14 -21.22 -8.24
C LEU A 295 -19.56 -21.18 -6.83
N MET A 296 -20.41 -21.44 -5.84
CA MET A 296 -20.01 -21.48 -4.43
C MET A 296 -19.16 -22.72 -4.15
N CYS A 297 -18.06 -22.55 -3.43
CA CYS A 297 -17.37 -23.68 -2.83
C CYS A 297 -18.27 -24.34 -1.77
N PRO A 298 -18.18 -25.67 -1.52
CA PRO A 298 -18.92 -26.31 -0.44
C PRO A 298 -18.75 -25.63 0.93
N CYS A 299 -17.59 -25.02 1.20
CA CYS A 299 -17.35 -24.26 2.43
C CYS A 299 -18.05 -22.91 2.52
N ARG A 300 -18.71 -22.46 1.46
CA ARG A 300 -19.45 -21.18 1.37
C ARG A 300 -18.65 -19.90 1.64
N ASN A 301 -17.34 -19.99 1.92
CA ASN A 301 -16.45 -18.86 2.18
C ASN A 301 -15.84 -18.23 0.92
N VAL A 302 -15.91 -18.93 -0.22
CA VAL A 302 -15.41 -18.42 -1.52
C VAL A 302 -16.35 -18.81 -2.64
N ALA A 303 -16.41 -17.97 -3.68
CA ALA A 303 -17.21 -18.16 -4.87
C ALA A 303 -16.38 -17.92 -6.13
N TYR A 304 -16.78 -18.53 -7.24
CA TYR A 304 -16.07 -18.42 -8.52
C TYR A 304 -17.04 -18.16 -9.67
N CYS A 305 -16.64 -17.34 -10.65
CA CYS A 305 -17.45 -17.11 -11.85
C CYS A 305 -17.35 -18.24 -12.88
N SER A 306 -16.35 -19.13 -12.74
CA SER A 306 -16.03 -20.19 -13.70
C SER A 306 -15.14 -21.26 -13.07
N LYS A 307 -15.06 -22.44 -13.72
CA LYS A 307 -14.14 -23.51 -13.33
C LYS A 307 -12.67 -23.07 -13.43
N ASP A 308 -12.33 -22.25 -14.43
CA ASP A 308 -10.97 -21.70 -14.61
C ASP A 308 -10.53 -20.89 -13.39
N CYS A 309 -11.39 -19.99 -12.91
CA CYS A 309 -11.12 -19.21 -11.70
C CYS A 309 -11.01 -20.11 -10.47
N GLN A 310 -11.87 -21.12 -10.35
CA GLN A 310 -11.74 -22.10 -9.27
C GLN A 310 -10.36 -22.77 -9.31
N VAL A 311 -9.93 -23.30 -10.46
CA VAL A 311 -8.65 -24.02 -10.60
C VAL A 311 -7.45 -23.11 -10.28
N LYS A 312 -7.46 -21.86 -10.73
CA LYS A 312 -6.40 -20.88 -10.44
C LYS A 312 -6.18 -20.68 -8.94
N HIS A 313 -7.27 -20.58 -8.16
CA HIS A 313 -7.19 -20.38 -6.71
C HIS A 313 -7.10 -21.69 -5.91
N TRP A 314 -7.58 -22.81 -6.45
CA TRP A 314 -7.80 -24.05 -5.70
C TRP A 314 -6.56 -24.56 -4.97
N LYS A 315 -5.37 -24.41 -5.58
CA LYS A 315 -4.10 -24.82 -4.95
C LYS A 315 -3.90 -24.17 -3.57
N LYS A 316 -4.26 -22.89 -3.41
CA LYS A 316 -4.20 -22.15 -2.14
C LYS A 316 -5.42 -22.46 -1.26
N HIS A 317 -6.61 -22.41 -1.85
CA HIS A 317 -7.86 -22.57 -1.08
C HIS A 317 -8.03 -23.96 -0.44
N LYS A 318 -7.66 -25.04 -1.13
CA LYS A 318 -7.90 -26.41 -0.67
C LYS A 318 -7.32 -26.70 0.72
N VAL A 319 -6.24 -26.00 1.06
CA VAL A 319 -5.55 -26.11 2.36
C VAL A 319 -6.36 -25.42 3.47
N LEU A 320 -7.08 -24.35 3.14
CA LEU A 320 -7.89 -23.55 4.06
C LEU A 320 -9.38 -23.94 4.04
N CYS A 321 -9.79 -24.86 3.17
CA CYS A 321 -11.19 -25.22 2.98
C CYS A 321 -11.67 -26.08 4.16
N THR A 322 -12.50 -25.49 5.03
CA THR A 322 -12.96 -26.13 6.27
C THR A 322 -14.26 -26.94 6.13
N GLY A 323 -14.67 -27.29 4.91
CA GLY A 323 -15.96 -27.97 4.66
C GLY A 323 -17.18 -27.07 4.88
N PRO A 324 -18.41 -27.59 4.68
CA PRO A 324 -19.64 -26.80 4.72
C PRO A 324 -19.89 -26.15 6.07
N LEU A 325 -20.31 -24.88 6.04
CA LEU A 325 -20.72 -24.14 7.22
C LEU A 325 -22.11 -24.60 7.67
N ASN A 326 -22.34 -24.63 8.98
CA ASN A 326 -23.67 -24.83 9.55
C ASN A 326 -24.61 -23.64 9.25
N GLU A 327 -25.87 -23.73 9.68
CA GLU A 327 -26.88 -22.68 9.46
C GLU A 327 -26.51 -21.31 10.08
N LYS A 328 -25.54 -21.29 11.00
CA LYS A 328 -25.00 -20.09 11.66
C LYS A 328 -23.73 -19.56 10.99
N GLY A 329 -23.27 -20.16 9.89
CA GLY A 329 -22.05 -19.74 9.19
C GLY A 329 -20.75 -20.22 9.83
N GLU A 330 -20.79 -21.24 10.69
CA GLU A 330 -19.60 -21.75 11.39
C GLU A 330 -19.11 -23.05 10.74
N SER A 331 -17.78 -23.21 10.63
CA SER A 331 -17.18 -24.47 10.19
C SER A 331 -17.07 -25.48 11.35
N GLU A 332 -17.01 -26.77 11.03
CA GLU A 332 -16.83 -27.83 12.03
C GLU A 332 -15.54 -27.64 12.87
N ALA A 333 -14.52 -27.00 12.29
CA ALA A 333 -13.28 -26.61 12.97
C ALA A 333 -13.49 -25.49 14.00
N MET A 334 -14.28 -24.46 13.68
CA MET A 334 -14.61 -23.35 14.60
C MET A 334 -15.43 -23.84 15.79
N VAL A 335 -16.35 -24.78 15.57
CA VAL A 335 -17.17 -25.40 16.62
C VAL A 335 -16.31 -26.29 17.54
N LYS A 336 -15.39 -27.10 16.97
CA LYS A 336 -14.46 -27.93 17.75
C LYS A 336 -13.47 -27.10 18.58
N GLY A 337 -13.09 -25.91 18.11
CA GLY A 337 -12.26 -24.96 18.85
C GLY A 337 -12.93 -24.46 20.15
N ARG A 338 -14.23 -24.14 20.10
CA ARG A 338 -15.01 -23.75 21.30
C ARG A 338 -15.14 -24.87 22.33
N HIS A 339 -15.27 -26.12 21.89
CA HIS A 339 -15.33 -27.25 22.81
C HIS A 339 -14.00 -27.53 23.53
N LYS A 340 -12.87 -27.10 22.94
CA LYS A 340 -11.56 -27.18 23.59
C LYS A 340 -11.32 -26.06 24.61
N THR A 341 -11.98 -24.91 24.46
CA THR A 341 -11.90 -23.81 25.44
C THR A 341 -13.02 -23.87 26.50
N GLY A 342 -14.07 -24.67 26.29
CA GLY A 342 -15.24 -24.78 27.17
C GLY A 342 -15.24 -25.94 28.18
N ARG A 343 -14.17 -26.74 28.29
CA ARG A 343 -14.03 -27.78 29.32
C ARG A 343 -12.75 -27.57 30.13
N GLY A 344 -12.83 -26.73 31.15
CA GLY A 344 -11.76 -26.62 32.15
C GLY A 344 -11.69 -25.27 32.86
N ALA A 345 -12.78 -24.77 33.43
CA ALA A 345 -12.71 -23.72 34.46
C ALA A 345 -14.03 -23.68 35.26
N ALA A 346 -14.19 -24.59 36.21
CA ALA A 346 -15.05 -24.36 37.36
C ALA A 346 -14.59 -25.23 38.55
N ALA A 347 -14.41 -24.55 39.68
CA ALA A 347 -14.22 -25.01 41.05
C ALA A 347 -12.80 -25.45 41.48
N GLY A 348 -12.19 -24.62 42.32
CA GLY A 348 -11.09 -25.05 43.20
C GLY A 348 -10.23 -23.95 43.81
N ALA A 349 -10.82 -22.94 44.47
CA ALA A 349 -10.07 -22.08 45.40
C ALA A 349 -10.57 -22.35 46.82
N THR A 350 -9.80 -23.10 47.63
CA THR A 350 -9.58 -22.85 49.07
C THR A 350 -8.50 -23.78 49.65
N VAL A 351 -7.32 -23.19 49.87
CA VAL A 351 -6.46 -23.18 51.06
C VAL A 351 -6.32 -24.44 51.96
N VAL A 352 -5.03 -24.70 52.29
CA VAL A 352 -4.42 -25.48 53.39
C VAL A 352 -4.09 -26.95 53.11
N GLY A 353 -2.81 -27.18 52.76
CA GLY A 353 -2.14 -28.45 52.98
C GLY A 353 -1.39 -28.43 54.32
N ARG A 354 -1.72 -29.38 55.20
CA ARG A 354 -0.83 -29.89 56.24
C ARG A 354 -1.09 -31.40 56.32
N GLU A 355 -0.07 -32.17 55.96
CA GLU A 355 -0.06 -33.63 56.06
C GLU A 355 0.03 -34.04 57.53
N ASP A 356 -0.78 -35.03 57.93
CA ASP A 356 -0.32 -36.38 58.27
C ASP A 356 -1.37 -37.17 59.05
N GLY A 357 -1.40 -38.48 58.81
CA GLY A 357 -1.63 -39.43 59.90
C GLY A 357 -2.97 -40.15 59.99
N THR A 358 -3.01 -41.31 59.34
CA THR A 358 -3.46 -42.60 59.89
C THR A 358 -4.93 -42.89 60.26
N ALA A 359 -5.37 -44.01 59.65
CA ALA A 359 -6.02 -45.18 60.28
C ALA A 359 -7.56 -45.27 60.39
N ALA A 360 -8.06 -46.32 59.70
CA ALA A 360 -9.04 -47.30 60.18
C ALA A 360 -10.52 -46.83 60.26
N THR A 361 -11.58 -47.57 59.93
CA THR A 361 -11.89 -48.99 59.71
C THR A 361 -13.25 -49.09 59.01
N GLY A 362 -13.57 -50.26 58.42
CA GLY A 362 -14.94 -50.81 58.36
C GLY A 362 -15.61 -50.78 56.97
N ARG A 363 -15.63 -51.89 56.21
CA ARG A 363 -16.69 -52.96 56.21
C ARG A 363 -18.10 -52.37 56.05
N LYS A 364 -18.99 -52.75 55.14
CA LYS A 364 -19.32 -53.89 54.24
C LYS A 364 -20.35 -53.26 53.24
N GLY A 365 -20.67 -53.73 52.05
CA GLY A 365 -20.37 -54.94 51.32
C GLY A 365 -21.42 -55.12 50.20
N LYS A 366 -21.06 -55.97 49.23
CA LYS A 366 -21.90 -56.82 48.36
C LYS A 366 -22.87 -56.14 47.37
N LYS A 367 -22.58 -56.29 46.07
CA LYS A 367 -23.17 -57.27 45.10
C LYS A 367 -24.46 -56.71 44.45
N GLY A 368 -24.76 -56.86 43.17
CA GLY A 368 -24.16 -57.60 42.05
C GLY A 368 -24.52 -56.88 40.73
N LYS A 369 -23.64 -56.97 39.72
CA LYS A 369 -23.69 -57.92 38.60
C LYS A 369 -24.92 -57.81 37.68
N ASN A 370 -24.57 -57.50 36.42
CA ASN A 370 -25.14 -58.04 35.17
C ASN A 370 -26.56 -57.58 34.79
N SER A 371 -26.91 -57.37 33.52
CA SER A 371 -26.22 -57.53 32.25
C SER A 371 -27.16 -57.02 31.15
N ARG A 372 -26.56 -56.37 30.15
CA ARG A 372 -26.83 -56.46 28.70
C ARG A 372 -28.13 -57.12 28.20
N ASN A 373 -28.74 -56.41 27.23
CA ASN A 373 -29.38 -56.91 26.01
C ASN A 373 -30.69 -57.70 26.19
N LYS A 374 -31.73 -57.58 25.35
CA LYS A 374 -31.82 -57.28 23.91
C LYS A 374 -33.32 -57.15 23.54
N LYS A 375 -33.65 -56.35 22.51
CA LYS A 375 -34.85 -56.38 21.63
C LYS A 375 -36.19 -56.05 22.32
N LYS A 376 -37.06 -55.21 21.76
CA LYS A 376 -37.49 -55.02 20.37
C LYS A 376 -37.55 -53.55 20.01
#